data_AF-A0A6I7WCE6-F1
#
_entry.id   AF-A0A6I7WCE6-F1
#
_cell.length_a   1.000
_cell.length_b   1.000
_cell.length_c   1.000
_cell.angle_alpha   90.00
_cell.angle_beta   90.00
_cell.angle_gamma   90.00
#
_symmetry.space_group_name_H-M   'P 1'
#
loop_
_entity.id
_entity.type
_entity.pdbx_description
1 polymer ?
#
loop_
_entity_poly.entity_id
_entity_poly.type
_entity_poly.pdbx_seq_one_letter_code
_entity_poly.pdbx_strand_id
1 'polypeptide(L)'
;MFILRDILLPLQDHFSETTLGRERASLFVYTILSIIVPFTSSMTSNLWRCLDTLFGFEIKNKRFYTFMASPTLPWAGLWQTIWGLIPSPETDGRILVGLDDSIITKVGKKIFGCEAIFDHAAKSNQSKYPWAQNIVSVGLLKQVKGRWACLFLDFRFYLPLMKLNAGKPEA
;
A
#
# COMPACT_ATOMS: atom_id res chain seq x y z
N MET A 1 -5.16 17.11 -19.73
CA MET A 1 -5.44 16.33 -18.53
C MET A 1 -4.35 15.28 -18.39
N PHE A 2 -3.37 15.52 -17.53
CA PHE A 2 -2.29 14.56 -17.30
C PHE A 2 -2.62 13.87 -15.98
N ILE A 3 -3.47 12.84 -16.03
CA ILE A 3 -4.05 12.17 -14.86
C ILE A 3 -2.99 11.88 -13.78
N LEU A 4 -1.82 11.38 -14.18
CA LEU A 4 -0.73 11.12 -13.25
C LEU A 4 -0.17 12.40 -12.61
N ARG A 5 0.02 13.47 -13.37
CA ARG A 5 0.47 14.77 -12.81
C ARG A 5 -0.54 15.31 -11.79
N ASP A 6 -1.82 15.24 -12.14
CA ASP A 6 -2.92 15.78 -11.33
C ASP A 6 -3.08 14.98 -10.01
N ILE A 7 -2.71 13.70 -10.00
CA ILE A 7 -2.66 12.87 -8.80
C ILE A 7 -1.36 13.06 -8.02
N LEU A 8 -0.20 13.10 -8.70
CA LEU A 8 1.10 13.03 -8.04
C LEU A 8 1.53 14.37 -7.41
N LEU A 9 1.17 15.51 -7.99
CA LEU A 9 1.54 16.83 -7.44
C LEU A 9 0.98 17.05 -6.03
N PRO A 10 -0.33 16.85 -5.77
CA PRO A 10 -0.88 16.96 -4.41
C PRO A 10 -0.22 16.04 -3.38
N LEU A 11 0.35 14.91 -3.81
CA LEU A 11 1.06 13.99 -2.91
C LEU A 11 2.46 14.51 -2.54
N GLN A 12 3.11 15.23 -3.45
CA GLN A 12 4.42 15.85 -3.18
C GLN A 12 4.32 16.97 -2.15
N ASP A 13 3.20 17.69 -2.13
CA ASP A 13 2.97 18.83 -1.23
C ASP A 13 2.89 18.44 0.26
N HIS A 14 2.77 17.14 0.58
CA HIS A 14 2.82 16.65 1.97
C HIS A 14 4.24 16.59 2.56
N PHE A 15 5.27 16.74 1.73
CA PHE A 15 6.66 16.73 2.18
C PHE A 15 7.16 18.14 2.48
N SER A 16 8.13 18.27 3.38
CA SER A 16 8.64 19.59 3.78
C SER A 16 9.33 20.34 2.63
N GLU A 17 9.26 21.67 2.66
CA GLU A 17 9.91 22.57 1.69
C GLU A 17 11.44 22.62 1.80
N THR A 18 12.04 21.97 2.80
CA THR A 18 13.49 21.84 2.92
C THR A 18 14.06 21.04 1.75
N THR A 19 15.36 21.22 1.46
CA THR A 19 16.06 20.45 0.42
C THR A 19 15.84 18.94 0.58
N LEU A 20 16.00 18.42 1.80
CA LEU A 20 15.77 17.01 2.11
C LEU A 20 14.31 16.59 1.92
N GLY A 21 13.36 17.46 2.26
CA GLY A 21 11.93 17.18 2.04
C GLY A 21 11.57 17.10 0.56
N ARG A 22 12.08 18.02 -0.25
CA ARG A 22 11.92 18.00 -1.71
C ARG A 22 12.58 16.77 -2.36
N GLU A 23 13.75 16.35 -1.88
CA GLU A 23 14.37 15.08 -2.28
C GLU A 23 13.44 13.89 -1.97
N ARG A 24 12.88 13.84 -0.76
CA ARG A 24 11.96 12.77 -0.33
C ARG A 24 10.65 12.78 -1.14
N ALA A 25 10.11 13.95 -1.46
CA ALA A 25 8.91 14.10 -2.29
C ALA A 25 9.13 13.54 -3.71
N SER A 26 10.28 13.88 -4.30
CA SER A 26 10.68 13.37 -5.61
C SER A 26 10.86 11.87 -5.59
N LEU A 27 11.61 11.35 -4.60
CA LEU A 27 11.83 9.92 -4.42
C LEU A 27 10.52 9.15 -4.23
N PHE A 28 9.56 9.70 -3.48
CA PHE A 28 8.23 9.13 -3.30
C PHE A 28 7.49 8.96 -4.63
N VAL A 29 7.41 10.03 -5.43
CA VAL A 29 6.71 10.02 -6.72
C VAL A 29 7.38 9.08 -7.72
N TYR A 30 8.70 9.13 -7.87
CA TYR A 30 9.40 8.22 -8.77
C TYR A 30 9.31 6.76 -8.33
N THR A 31 9.19 6.50 -7.02
CA THR A 31 8.90 5.16 -6.50
C THR A 31 7.50 4.70 -6.92
N ILE A 32 6.47 5.55 -6.80
CA ILE A 32 5.12 5.24 -7.28
C ILE A 32 5.13 4.96 -8.80
N LEU A 33 5.78 5.81 -9.58
CA LEU A 33 5.89 5.61 -11.02
C LEU A 33 6.59 4.28 -11.35
N SER A 34 7.63 3.92 -10.59
CA SER A 34 8.33 2.64 -10.74
C SER A 34 7.45 1.43 -10.40
N ILE A 35 6.43 1.59 -9.55
CA ILE A 35 5.43 0.54 -9.24
C ILE A 35 4.41 0.42 -10.38
N ILE A 36 3.99 1.54 -10.96
CA ILE A 36 2.95 1.60 -12.00
C ILE A 36 3.49 1.09 -13.35
N VAL A 37 4.75 1.39 -13.67
CA VAL A 37 5.34 1.00 -14.95
C VAL A 37 5.73 -0.49 -14.94
N PRO A 38 5.19 -1.32 -15.86
CA PRO A 38 5.46 -2.75 -15.91
C PRO A 38 6.82 -3.01 -16.56
N PHE A 39 7.91 -2.67 -15.87
CA PHE A 39 9.26 -2.79 -16.42
C PHE A 39 9.87 -4.17 -16.20
N THR A 40 9.68 -4.77 -15.00
CA THR A 40 10.20 -6.10 -14.64
C THR A 40 9.34 -6.75 -13.54
N SER A 41 9.62 -8.01 -13.19
CA SER A 41 8.90 -8.72 -12.10
C SER A 41 8.93 -7.95 -10.77
N SER A 42 7.84 -8.05 -10.01
CA SER A 42 7.57 -7.25 -8.81
C SER A 42 8.45 -7.61 -7.62
N MET A 43 9.69 -7.10 -7.61
CA MET A 43 10.60 -7.13 -6.46
C MET A 43 11.02 -5.71 -6.08
N THR A 44 11.15 -5.44 -4.78
CA THR A 44 11.58 -4.11 -4.28
C THR A 44 12.93 -3.67 -4.84
N SER A 45 13.84 -4.61 -5.10
CA SER A 45 15.14 -4.33 -5.74
C SER A 45 14.99 -3.82 -7.18
N ASN A 46 13.93 -4.22 -7.87
CA ASN A 46 13.64 -3.72 -9.21
C ASN A 46 13.05 -2.32 -9.20
N LEU A 47 12.29 -1.94 -8.17
CA LEU A 47 11.85 -0.55 -7.99
C LEU A 47 13.06 0.38 -7.90
N TRP A 48 14.07 0.01 -7.09
CA TRP A 48 15.32 0.77 -7.00
C TRP A 48 16.06 0.89 -8.34
N ARG A 49 16.15 -0.19 -9.12
CA ARG A 49 16.78 -0.16 -10.46
C ARG A 49 15.99 0.70 -11.45
N CYS A 50 14.66 0.64 -11.36
CA CYS A 50 13.74 1.38 -12.21
C CYS A 50 13.91 2.90 -12.04
N LEU A 51 14.17 3.38 -10.81
CA LEU A 51 14.48 4.78 -10.53
C LEU A 51 15.61 5.31 -11.42
N ASP A 52 16.71 4.57 -11.49
CA ASP A 52 17.87 4.95 -12.31
C ASP A 52 17.60 4.71 -13.80
N THR A 53 17.18 3.50 -14.16
CA THR A 53 17.08 3.07 -15.57
C THR A 53 16.01 3.85 -16.35
N LEU A 54 14.87 4.17 -15.74
CA LEU A 54 13.78 4.86 -16.43
C LEU A 54 13.78 6.37 -16.22
N PHE A 55 14.26 6.83 -15.06
CA PHE A 55 14.11 8.23 -14.67
C PHE A 55 15.44 8.94 -14.42
N GLY A 56 16.58 8.25 -14.56
CA GLY A 56 17.92 8.81 -14.26
C GLY A 56 18.08 9.21 -12.80
N PHE A 57 17.25 8.67 -11.90
CA PHE A 57 17.27 9.02 -10.49
C PHE A 57 18.26 8.14 -9.75
N GLU A 58 19.52 8.57 -9.72
CA GLU A 58 20.60 7.85 -9.04
C GLU A 58 20.46 7.95 -7.51
N ILE A 59 20.28 6.80 -6.84
CA ILE A 59 20.26 6.71 -5.39
C ILE A 59 20.97 5.47 -4.89
N LYS A 60 21.75 5.60 -3.80
CA LYS A 60 22.37 4.44 -3.16
C LYS A 60 21.31 3.51 -2.58
N ASN A 61 21.48 2.20 -2.79
CA ASN A 61 20.58 1.16 -2.30
C ASN A 61 20.19 1.33 -0.82
N LYS A 62 21.17 1.55 0.08
CA LYS A 62 20.92 1.80 1.50
C LYS A 62 19.98 2.99 1.74
N ARG A 63 20.16 4.12 1.04
CA ARG A 63 19.29 5.30 1.17
C ARG A 63 17.86 4.99 0.72
N PHE A 64 17.71 4.25 -0.39
CA PHE A 64 16.40 3.85 -0.88
C PHE A 64 15.65 2.97 0.14
N TYR A 65 16.27 1.92 0.67
CA TYR A 65 15.61 1.07 1.68
C TYR A 65 15.36 1.80 3.00
N THR A 66 16.25 2.70 3.43
CA THR A 66 15.99 3.56 4.61
C THR A 66 14.81 4.49 4.37
N PHE A 67 14.63 5.01 3.16
CA PHE A 67 13.46 5.81 2.80
C PHE A 67 12.18 4.97 2.83
N MET A 68 12.17 3.79 2.21
CA MET A 68 11.02 2.88 2.19
C MET A 68 10.59 2.43 3.59
N ALA A 69 11.55 2.24 4.50
CA ALA A 69 11.29 1.87 5.90
C ALA A 69 11.07 3.09 6.82
N SER A 70 11.00 4.31 6.28
CA SER A 70 10.95 5.52 7.08
C SER A 70 9.60 5.64 7.82
N PRO A 71 9.59 5.76 9.16
CA PRO A 71 8.36 5.94 9.93
C PRO A 71 7.79 7.36 9.81
N THR A 72 8.52 8.28 9.17
CA THR A 72 8.15 9.69 9.03
C THR A 72 7.55 10.04 7.68
N LEU A 73 7.17 9.03 6.88
CA LEU A 73 6.39 9.27 5.68
C LEU A 73 4.99 9.80 6.07
N PRO A 74 4.47 10.84 5.40
CA PRO A 74 3.23 11.51 5.80
C PRO A 74 1.97 10.73 5.37
N TRP A 75 1.89 9.44 5.73
CA TRP A 75 0.85 8.52 5.25
C TRP A 75 -0.57 9.01 5.46
N ALA A 76 -0.87 9.61 6.62
CA ALA A 76 -2.21 10.13 6.92
C ALA A 76 -2.64 11.21 5.91
N GLY A 77 -1.77 12.19 5.65
CA GLY A 77 -2.04 13.25 4.67
C GLY A 77 -2.13 12.72 3.25
N LEU A 78 -1.22 11.81 2.88
CA LEU A 78 -1.24 11.14 1.57
C LEU A 78 -2.57 10.43 1.31
N TRP A 79 -3.08 9.65 2.27
CA TRP A 79 -4.37 8.96 2.15
C TRP A 79 -5.54 9.93 2.04
N GLN A 80 -5.59 10.95 2.89
CA GLN A 80 -6.65 11.97 2.85
C GLN A 80 -6.71 12.68 1.49
N THR A 81 -5.55 13.03 0.92
CA THR A 81 -5.49 13.61 -0.43
C THR A 81 -5.96 12.64 -1.50
N ILE A 82 -5.54 11.37 -1.46
CA ILE A 82 -6.02 10.36 -2.42
C ILE A 82 -7.55 10.22 -2.34
N TRP A 83 -8.13 10.16 -1.15
CA TRP A 83 -9.59 10.07 -0.99
C TRP A 83 -10.30 11.29 -1.56
N GLY A 84 -9.76 12.49 -1.32
CA GLY A 84 -10.29 13.75 -1.85
C GLY A 84 -10.19 13.88 -3.38
N LEU A 85 -9.29 13.13 -4.01
CA LEU A 85 -9.13 13.10 -5.47
C LEU A 85 -10.13 12.13 -6.16
N ILE A 86 -10.91 11.34 -5.43
CA ILE A 86 -11.90 10.42 -6.02
C ILE A 86 -13.08 11.25 -6.56
N PRO A 87 -13.32 11.28 -7.88
CA PRO A 87 -14.41 12.05 -8.45
C PRO A 87 -15.75 11.35 -8.19
N SER A 88 -16.75 12.12 -7.75
CA SER A 88 -18.13 11.62 -7.55
C SER A 88 -18.17 10.32 -6.72
N PRO A 89 -17.75 10.35 -5.44
CA PRO A 89 -17.59 9.14 -4.63
C PRO A 89 -18.91 8.41 -4.35
N GLU A 90 -20.04 9.10 -4.50
CA GLU A 90 -21.37 8.55 -4.28
C GLU A 90 -21.84 7.63 -5.41
N THR A 91 -22.58 6.59 -5.06
CA THR A 91 -23.41 5.80 -5.97
C THR A 91 -24.86 6.00 -5.56
N ASP A 92 -25.69 6.51 -6.48
CA ASP A 92 -27.10 6.85 -6.23
C ASP A 92 -27.32 7.73 -4.99
N GLY A 93 -26.47 8.76 -4.83
CA GLY A 93 -26.54 9.70 -3.72
C GLY A 93 -26.06 9.15 -2.37
N ARG A 94 -25.37 8.00 -2.34
CA ARG A 94 -24.89 7.35 -1.12
C ARG A 94 -23.42 6.99 -1.21
N ILE A 95 -22.72 7.10 -0.08
CA ILE A 95 -21.40 6.51 0.08
C ILE A 95 -21.58 5.04 0.44
N LEU A 96 -21.16 4.16 -0.46
CA LEU A 96 -21.18 2.72 -0.25
C LEU A 96 -19.76 2.25 0.08
N VAL A 97 -19.62 1.50 1.16
CA VAL A 97 -18.32 1.02 1.64
C VAL A 97 -18.36 -0.49 1.76
N GLY A 98 -17.33 -1.15 1.25
CA GLY A 98 -17.08 -2.57 1.43
C GLY A 98 -16.04 -2.78 2.52
N LEU A 99 -16.29 -3.76 3.38
CA LEU A 99 -15.32 -4.28 4.35
C LEU A 99 -15.07 -5.74 3.99
N ASP A 100 -13.82 -6.10 3.79
CA ASP A 100 -13.44 -7.48 3.46
C ASP A 100 -12.08 -7.81 4.05
N ASP A 101 -11.91 -9.07 4.43
CA ASP A 101 -10.64 -9.58 4.92
C ASP A 101 -9.90 -10.41 3.86
N SER A 102 -8.59 -10.50 4.00
CA SER A 102 -7.75 -11.22 3.05
C SER A 102 -6.52 -11.80 3.74
N ILE A 103 -6.22 -13.05 3.40
CA ILE A 103 -5.04 -13.77 3.89
C ILE A 103 -3.92 -13.64 2.87
N ILE A 104 -2.80 -13.05 3.27
CA ILE A 104 -1.61 -12.89 2.43
C ILE A 104 -0.52 -13.86 2.93
N THR A 105 -0.38 -14.99 2.25
CA THR A 105 0.63 -16.01 2.58
C THR A 105 2.04 -15.47 2.43
N LYS A 106 2.90 -15.79 3.39
CA LYS A 106 4.31 -15.39 3.39
C LYS A 106 5.22 -16.60 3.57
N VAL A 107 6.47 -16.45 3.14
CA VAL A 107 7.51 -17.50 3.25
C VAL A 107 8.64 -17.14 4.22
N GLY A 108 8.64 -15.93 4.79
CA GLY A 108 9.65 -15.46 5.75
C GLY A 108 9.22 -15.63 7.21
N LYS A 109 10.18 -15.85 8.11
CA LYS A 109 9.93 -16.13 9.54
C LYS A 109 9.71 -14.89 10.40
N LYS A 110 10.28 -13.74 10.02
CA LYS A 110 10.23 -12.48 10.77
C LYS A 110 9.47 -11.44 9.95
N ILE A 111 8.15 -11.60 9.89
CA ILE A 111 7.28 -10.69 9.17
C ILE A 111 6.18 -10.26 10.15
N PHE A 112 6.12 -8.97 10.42
CA PHE A 112 5.13 -8.37 11.30
C PHE A 112 3.70 -8.84 10.96
N GLY A 113 2.92 -9.16 12.00
CA GLY A 113 1.52 -9.57 11.85
C GLY A 113 1.31 -10.89 11.11
N CYS A 114 2.36 -11.68 10.88
CA CYS A 114 2.20 -13.05 10.38
C CYS A 114 1.90 -14.02 11.51
N GLU A 115 0.97 -14.94 11.25
CA GLU A 115 0.70 -16.09 12.10
C GLU A 115 0.18 -17.28 11.28
N ALA A 116 -0.03 -18.42 11.94
CA ALA A 116 -0.74 -19.55 11.34
C ALA A 116 -2.24 -19.29 11.44
N ILE A 117 -2.86 -18.86 10.33
CA ILE A 117 -4.27 -18.44 10.28
C ILE A 117 -5.10 -19.56 9.68
N PHE A 118 -6.29 -19.83 10.25
CA PHE A 118 -7.21 -20.76 9.62
C PHE A 118 -7.86 -20.15 8.37
N ASP A 119 -7.66 -20.79 7.22
CA ASP A 119 -8.25 -20.37 5.95
C ASP A 119 -9.50 -21.22 5.63
N HIS A 120 -10.68 -20.62 5.81
CA HIS A 120 -11.97 -21.24 5.51
C HIS A 120 -12.17 -21.52 4.00
N ALA A 121 -11.45 -20.81 3.13
CA ALA A 121 -11.52 -20.95 1.69
C ALA A 121 -10.45 -21.91 1.12
N ALA A 122 -9.63 -22.51 1.98
CA ALA A 122 -8.56 -23.42 1.57
C ALA A 122 -9.13 -24.63 0.80
N LYS A 123 -8.63 -24.81 -0.42
CA LYS A 123 -8.95 -25.98 -1.26
C LYS A 123 -8.22 -27.23 -0.76
N SER A 124 -8.62 -28.41 -1.24
CA SER A 124 -8.04 -29.70 -0.82
C SER A 124 -6.52 -29.82 -1.01
N ASN A 125 -5.93 -29.06 -1.95
CA ASN A 125 -4.50 -29.03 -2.23
C ASN A 125 -3.75 -27.84 -1.57
N GLN A 126 -4.40 -27.12 -0.65
CA GLN A 126 -3.83 -25.99 0.07
C GLN A 126 -3.76 -26.29 1.57
N SER A 127 -2.84 -25.62 2.28
CA SER A 127 -2.82 -25.68 3.74
C SER A 127 -4.04 -24.95 4.30
N LYS A 128 -4.72 -25.56 5.27
CA LYS A 128 -5.77 -24.89 6.05
C LYS A 128 -5.21 -23.88 7.06
N TYR A 129 -3.92 -23.97 7.38
CA TYR A 129 -3.23 -23.08 8.31
C TYR A 129 -1.96 -22.51 7.68
N PRO A 130 -2.07 -21.66 6.64
CA PRO A 130 -0.90 -21.00 6.07
C PRO A 130 -0.26 -20.03 7.07
N TRP A 131 1.06 -19.88 6.96
CA TRP A 131 1.77 -18.75 7.55
C TRP A 131 1.48 -17.50 6.73
N ALA A 132 0.76 -16.55 7.30
CA ALA A 132 0.20 -15.43 6.54
C ALA A 132 -0.08 -14.21 7.42
N GLN A 133 -0.27 -13.04 6.79
CA GLN A 133 -0.91 -11.89 7.41
C GLN A 133 -2.41 -11.94 7.12
N ASN A 134 -3.27 -11.73 8.11
CA ASN A 134 -4.68 -11.40 7.86
C ASN A 134 -4.81 -9.87 7.87
N ILE A 135 -5.32 -9.32 6.77
CA ILE A 135 -5.64 -7.90 6.68
C ILE A 135 -7.15 -7.73 6.53
N VAL A 136 -7.72 -6.77 7.25
CA VAL A 136 -9.06 -6.26 6.99
C VAL A 136 -8.90 -4.96 6.23
N SER A 137 -9.54 -4.87 5.08
CA SER A 137 -9.51 -3.70 4.22
C SER A 137 -10.89 -3.06 4.15
N VAL A 138 -10.89 -1.74 4.01
CA VAL A 138 -12.09 -0.95 3.75
C VAL A 138 -11.91 -0.22 2.42
N GLY A 139 -12.95 -0.23 1.59
CA GLY A 139 -12.91 0.39 0.28
C GLY A 139 -14.23 1.02 -0.12
N LEU A 140 -14.16 2.07 -0.93
CA LEU A 140 -15.31 2.72 -1.53
C LEU A 140 -15.84 1.85 -2.68
N LEU A 141 -17.10 1.44 -2.60
CA LEU A 141 -17.77 0.70 -3.65
C LEU A 141 -18.32 1.66 -4.70
N LYS A 142 -17.83 1.54 -5.93
CA LYS A 142 -18.21 2.39 -7.04
C LYS A 142 -18.49 1.56 -8.28
N GLN A 143 -19.55 1.91 -9.01
CA GLN A 143 -19.74 1.37 -10.36
C GLN A 143 -18.80 2.06 -11.35
N VAL A 144 -17.91 1.26 -11.95
CA VAL A 144 -17.01 1.68 -13.02
C VAL A 144 -17.31 0.84 -14.25
N LYS A 145 -17.78 1.48 -15.33
CA LYS A 145 -18.14 0.82 -16.60
C LYS A 145 -19.09 -0.38 -16.39
N GLY A 146 -20.11 -0.21 -15.55
CA GLY A 146 -21.15 -1.22 -15.27
C GLY A 146 -20.70 -2.38 -14.37
N ARG A 147 -19.53 -2.27 -13.71
CA ARG A 147 -19.04 -3.27 -12.76
C ARG A 147 -18.75 -2.63 -11.41
N TRP A 148 -18.96 -3.37 -10.33
CA TRP A 148 -18.52 -2.94 -9.01
C TRP A 148 -17.00 -2.97 -8.92
N ALA A 149 -16.42 -1.85 -8.52
CA ALA A 149 -15.03 -1.71 -8.14
C ALA A 149 -14.96 -1.33 -6.66
N CYS A 150 -14.03 -1.95 -5.93
CA CYS A 150 -13.67 -1.58 -4.58
C CYS A 150 -12.41 -0.71 -4.63
N LEU A 151 -12.57 0.60 -4.46
CA LEU A 151 -11.46 1.53 -4.40
C LEU A 151 -10.89 1.54 -2.99
N PHE A 152 -9.64 1.12 -2.84
CA PHE A 152 -9.00 0.98 -1.54
C PHE A 152 -8.99 2.31 -0.75
N LEU A 153 -9.39 2.27 0.52
CA LEU A 153 -9.35 3.43 1.42
C LEU A 153 -8.33 3.23 2.54
N ASP A 154 -8.43 2.13 3.30
CA ASP A 154 -7.52 1.84 4.40
C ASP A 154 -7.50 0.33 4.71
N PHE A 155 -6.55 -0.12 5.53
CA PHE A 155 -6.46 -1.49 6.02
C PHE A 155 -5.86 -1.58 7.43
N ARG A 156 -6.16 -2.66 8.14
CA ARG A 156 -5.47 -3.02 9.39
C ARG A 156 -5.15 -4.50 9.40
N PHE A 157 -4.10 -4.88 10.13
CA PHE A 157 -3.84 -6.28 10.45
C PHE A 157 -4.89 -6.77 11.44
N TYR A 158 -5.54 -7.87 11.13
CA TYR A 158 -6.36 -8.58 12.09
C TYR A 158 -5.44 -9.36 13.04
N LEU A 159 -5.53 -9.06 14.33
CA LEU A 159 -4.74 -9.70 15.37
C LEU A 159 -5.70 -10.26 16.43
N PRO A 160 -5.65 -11.57 16.74
CA PRO A 160 -6.51 -12.16 17.75
C PRO A 160 -6.35 -11.48 19.11
N LEU A 161 -7.46 -11.23 19.81
CA LEU A 161 -7.45 -10.54 21.11
C LEU A 161 -6.53 -11.22 22.14
N MET A 162 -6.49 -12.56 22.15
CA MET A 162 -5.58 -13.32 23.01
C MET A 162 -4.11 -12.94 22.79
N LYS A 163 -3.70 -12.66 21.54
CA LYS A 163 -2.32 -12.25 21.21
C LYS A 163 -2.05 -10.81 21.63
N LEU A 164 -3.03 -9.92 21.47
CA LEU A 164 -2.92 -8.53 21.96
C LEU A 164 -2.73 -8.51 23.49
N ASN A 165 -3.49 -9.35 24.19
CA ASN A 165 -3.45 -9.45 25.65
C ASN A 165 -2.20 -10.16 26.20
N ALA A 166 -1.57 -11.03 25.41
CA ALA A 166 -0.37 -11.78 25.82
C ALA A 166 0.92 -10.93 25.84
N GLY A 167 0.87 -9.66 25.43
CA GLY A 167 2.02 -8.75 25.46
C GLY A 167 2.90 -8.88 24.21
N LYS A 168 2.67 -7.96 23.27
CA LYS A 168 3.38 -7.67 22.02
C LYS A 168 3.33 -8.75 20.93
N PRO A 169 2.60 -8.52 19.82
CA PRO A 169 2.95 -9.19 18.56
C PRO A 169 4.38 -8.75 18.18
N GLU A 170 5.27 -9.72 17.96
CA GLU A 170 6.64 -9.46 17.54
C GLU A 170 6.67 -8.61 16.25
N ALA A 171 7.50 -7.56 16.26
CA ALA A 171 7.78 -6.69 15.12
C ALA A 171 8.69 -7.36 14.09
#